data_AF-A0A1E1KGP0-F1
#
_entry.id   AF-A0A1E1KGP0-F1
#
_cell.length_a   1.000
_cell.length_b   1.000
_cell.length_c   1.000
_cell.angle_alpha   90.00
_cell.angle_beta   90.00
_cell.angle_gamma   90.00
#
_symmetry.space_group_name_H-M   'P 1'
#
loop_
_entity.id
_entity.type
_entity.pdbx_description
1 polymer ?
#
loop_
_entity_poly.entity_id
_entity_poly.type
_entity_poly.pdbx_seq_one_letter_code
_entity_poly.pdbx_strand_id
1 'polypeptide(L)'
;MASSSASTMLQPVPLGGYGRNTGLYGGLEGLEYASCVPPDVQKNSRIIAVCGIPQERASPQTDGWFFSDFFLFWQMFNAHPDLPHQKWFSCCSPKRLAQEHKKYVHGSATGNAKDRRIVMNEAMAPDDEVAAGFRIVEPKELLSRFLSTLKEEINTAAKTGQAVVVLVFGHGEEDTSSVYIGCAEKGHWLLNQAMLVSVLREDVPTTLIFTSCYSGGWLMKPNANENFLVKPLFNHNFFTAADKELESLS
;
A
#
# COMPACT_ATOMS: atom_id res chain seq x y z
N MET A 1 25.10 -3.73 51.59
CA MET A 1 23.83 -3.25 51.01
C MET A 1 24.11 -2.97 49.54
N ALA A 2 23.58 -3.78 48.64
CA ALA A 2 23.74 -3.58 47.20
C ALA A 2 22.70 -2.55 46.73
N SER A 3 23.15 -1.43 46.15
CA SER A 3 22.26 -0.47 45.52
C SER A 3 21.77 -1.04 44.20
N SER A 4 20.45 -1.16 44.06
CA SER A 4 19.80 -1.52 42.80
C SER A 4 20.05 -0.40 41.80
N SER A 5 20.77 -0.69 40.72
CA SER A 5 20.80 0.18 39.55
C SER A 5 19.39 0.15 38.94
N ALA A 6 18.66 1.24 39.09
CA ALA A 6 17.42 1.43 38.36
C ALA A 6 17.76 1.44 36.87
N SER A 7 17.33 0.40 36.16
CA SER A 7 17.33 0.39 34.70
C SER A 7 16.51 1.59 34.24
N THR A 8 17.19 2.62 33.74
CA THR A 8 16.54 3.80 33.17
C THR A 8 15.84 3.35 31.90
N MET A 9 14.57 2.95 32.03
CA MET A 9 13.74 2.60 30.90
C MET A 9 13.66 3.81 29.97
N LEU A 10 14.32 3.71 28.81
CA LEU A 10 14.28 4.69 27.73
C LEU A 10 12.84 5.15 27.50
N GLN A 11 12.57 6.44 27.69
CA GLN A 11 11.29 7.05 27.35
C GLN A 11 11.28 7.27 25.83
N PRO A 12 10.36 6.66 25.06
CA PRO A 12 10.38 6.76 23.60
C PRO A 12 9.95 8.12 23.05
N VAL A 13 9.19 8.89 23.85
CA VAL A 13 8.56 10.16 23.42
C VAL A 13 9.58 11.21 22.92
N PRO A 14 10.73 11.45 23.58
CA PRO A 14 11.77 12.35 23.07
C PRO A 14 12.45 11.87 21.77
N LEU A 15 12.28 10.59 21.42
CA LEU A 15 12.84 9.96 20.22
C LEU A 15 11.79 9.80 19.10
N GLY A 16 10.59 10.38 19.27
CA GLY A 16 9.47 10.21 18.34
C GLY A 16 8.78 8.84 18.40
N GLY A 17 9.11 8.00 19.38
CA GLY A 17 8.45 6.72 19.62
C GLY A 17 7.18 6.89 20.43
N TYR A 18 6.10 6.25 20.00
CA TYR A 18 4.83 6.17 20.73
C TYR A 18 4.63 4.76 21.30
N GLY A 19 3.82 4.62 22.36
CA GLY A 19 3.45 3.31 22.92
C GLY A 19 3.73 3.07 24.41
N ARG A 20 3.86 4.12 25.23
CA ARG A 20 3.95 3.97 26.70
C ARG A 20 3.00 4.87 27.51
N ASN A 21 2.04 5.51 26.85
CA ASN A 21 1.06 6.35 27.55
C ASN A 21 -0.04 5.49 28.18
N THR A 22 -0.66 6.03 29.22
CA THR A 22 -1.84 5.44 29.85
C THR A 22 -3.04 5.58 28.90
N GLY A 23 -3.69 4.47 28.55
CA GLY A 23 -4.84 4.43 27.63
C GLY A 23 -4.93 3.14 26.83
N LEU A 24 -6.00 2.97 26.05
CA LEU A 24 -6.12 1.88 25.08
C LEU A 24 -4.91 1.92 24.12
N TYR A 25 -4.33 0.75 23.82
CA TYR A 25 -3.15 0.60 22.96
C TYR A 25 -1.90 1.40 23.39
N GLY A 26 -1.74 1.70 24.69
CA GLY A 26 -0.61 2.51 25.15
C GLY A 26 -0.71 3.98 24.74
N GLY A 27 -1.95 4.46 24.54
CA GLY A 27 -2.29 5.83 24.14
C GLY A 27 -2.14 6.09 22.63
N LEU A 28 -2.23 5.06 21.80
CA LEU A 28 -2.05 5.12 20.33
C LEU A 28 -3.36 5.28 19.55
N GLU A 29 -4.51 5.28 20.23
CA GLU A 29 -5.81 5.40 19.59
C GLU A 29 -5.96 6.77 18.91
N GLY A 30 -6.25 6.77 17.60
CA GLY A 30 -6.44 7.99 16.81
C GLY A 30 -5.18 8.82 16.56
N LEU A 31 -3.98 8.27 16.81
CA LEU A 31 -2.73 8.96 16.53
C LEU A 31 -2.23 8.68 15.11
N GLU A 32 -2.03 9.75 14.36
CA GLU A 32 -1.32 9.75 13.07
C GLU A 32 0.14 10.16 13.30
N TYR A 33 1.06 9.53 12.59
CA TYR A 33 2.47 9.90 12.61
C TYR A 33 3.06 9.85 11.21
N ALA A 34 3.83 10.88 10.87
CA ALA A 34 4.60 10.88 9.63
C ALA A 34 5.76 9.89 9.77
N SER A 35 5.82 8.89 8.90
CA SER A 35 7.00 8.03 8.76
C SER A 35 7.72 8.35 7.46
N CYS A 36 9.02 8.61 7.55
CA CYS A 36 9.89 8.76 6.38
C CYS A 36 10.47 7.41 5.91
N VAL A 37 10.12 6.32 6.59
CA VAL A 37 10.59 4.96 6.26
C VAL A 37 9.38 4.04 6.06
N PRO A 38 9.37 3.23 4.98
CA PRO A 38 8.35 2.21 4.82
C PRO A 38 8.43 1.20 5.98
N PRO A 39 7.32 0.52 6.32
CA PRO A 39 7.31 -0.50 7.37
C PRO A 39 8.27 -1.64 7.02
N ASP A 40 8.86 -2.25 8.05
CA ASP A 40 9.71 -3.42 7.86
C ASP A 40 8.87 -4.58 7.29
N VAL A 41 9.24 -5.05 6.09
CA VAL A 41 8.57 -6.17 5.41
C VAL A 41 9.32 -7.45 5.73
N GLN A 42 8.68 -8.31 6.52
CA GLN A 42 9.29 -9.56 6.97
C GLN A 42 9.61 -10.50 5.80
N LYS A 43 10.65 -11.32 5.98
CA LYS A 43 10.99 -12.39 5.03
C LYS A 43 9.78 -13.28 4.77
N ASN A 44 9.63 -13.72 3.53
CA ASN A 44 8.53 -14.54 3.03
C ASN A 44 7.14 -13.89 3.17
N SER A 45 7.06 -12.57 3.37
CA SER A 45 5.78 -11.86 3.27
C SER A 45 5.19 -12.01 1.86
N ARG A 46 3.87 -12.09 1.79
CA ARG A 46 3.13 -12.12 0.52
C ARG A 46 2.76 -10.70 0.13
N ILE A 47 3.12 -10.29 -1.09
CA ILE A 47 2.91 -8.94 -1.59
C ILE A 47 1.85 -8.98 -2.69
N ILE A 48 0.77 -8.24 -2.50
CA ILE A 48 -0.31 -8.10 -3.47
C ILE A 48 -0.51 -6.63 -3.75
N ALA A 49 -0.24 -6.20 -4.99
CA ALA A 49 -0.37 -4.81 -5.39
C ALA A 49 -1.42 -4.67 -6.50
N VAL A 50 -2.11 -3.52 -6.58
CA VAL A 50 -2.99 -3.18 -7.69
C VAL A 50 -2.83 -1.72 -8.10
N CYS A 51 -2.61 -1.48 -9.39
CA CYS A 51 -2.71 -0.15 -10.00
C CYS A 51 -4.05 -0.03 -10.73
N GLY A 52 -4.90 0.86 -10.23
CA GLY A 52 -6.25 1.08 -10.73
C GLY A 52 -6.35 1.95 -11.99
N ILE A 53 -5.24 2.51 -12.46
CA ILE A 53 -5.22 3.41 -13.61
C ILE A 53 -5.38 2.64 -14.93
N PRO A 54 -6.37 2.99 -15.76
CA PRO A 54 -6.58 2.34 -17.05
C PRO A 54 -5.58 2.86 -18.10
N GLN A 55 -5.41 2.10 -19.20
CA GLN A 55 -4.37 2.33 -20.21
C GLN A 55 -4.43 3.76 -20.79
N GLU A 56 -5.62 4.29 -21.04
CA GLU A 56 -5.81 5.61 -21.64
C GLU A 56 -5.37 6.77 -20.73
N ARG A 57 -5.17 6.53 -19.43
CA ARG A 57 -4.69 7.52 -18.46
C ARG A 57 -3.29 7.22 -17.91
N ALA A 58 -2.67 6.12 -18.35
CA ALA A 58 -1.40 5.64 -17.85
C ALA A 58 -0.18 6.49 -18.25
N SER A 59 -0.35 7.53 -19.08
CA SER A 59 0.73 8.44 -19.46
C SER A 59 1.32 9.16 -18.25
N PRO A 60 2.65 9.31 -18.13
CA PRO A 60 3.27 10.08 -17.05
C PRO A 60 2.84 11.57 -16.99
N GLN A 61 2.21 12.10 -18.04
CA GLN A 61 1.66 13.47 -18.06
C GLN A 61 0.20 13.56 -17.57
N THR A 62 -0.44 12.42 -17.32
CA THR A 62 -1.81 12.31 -16.79
C THR A 62 -1.76 11.61 -15.43
N ASP A 63 -2.33 10.40 -15.31
CA ASP A 63 -2.35 9.64 -14.05
C ASP A 63 -1.20 8.61 -13.97
N GLY A 64 -0.25 8.63 -14.92
CA GLY A 64 0.87 7.70 -14.95
C GLY A 64 1.84 7.83 -13.77
N TRP A 65 1.71 8.86 -12.94
CA TRP A 65 2.49 8.97 -11.71
C TRP A 65 2.16 7.86 -10.70
N PHE A 66 0.93 7.32 -10.68
CA PHE A 66 0.62 6.11 -9.91
C PHE A 66 1.42 4.90 -10.39
N PHE A 67 1.66 4.79 -11.70
CA PHE A 67 2.53 3.75 -12.24
C PHE A 67 3.99 3.96 -11.83
N SER A 68 4.45 5.21 -11.67
CA SER A 68 5.80 5.46 -11.13
C SER A 68 5.96 4.86 -9.73
N ASP A 69 4.99 5.06 -8.84
CA ASP A 69 5.03 4.48 -7.49
C ASP A 69 4.89 2.96 -7.53
N PHE A 70 3.95 2.45 -8.34
CA PHE A 70 3.76 1.02 -8.54
C PHE A 70 5.06 0.32 -8.99
N PHE A 71 5.76 0.89 -9.97
CA PHE A 71 7.04 0.35 -10.44
C PHE A 71 8.18 0.54 -9.45
N LEU A 72 8.19 1.63 -8.67
CA LEU A 72 9.17 1.81 -7.59
C LEU A 72 9.08 0.67 -6.58
N PHE A 73 7.88 0.41 -6.05
CA PHE A 73 7.67 -0.64 -5.07
C PHE A 73 7.94 -2.02 -5.66
N TRP A 74 7.56 -2.27 -6.92
CA TRP A 74 7.90 -3.52 -7.60
C TRP A 74 9.41 -3.71 -7.67
N GLN A 75 10.18 -2.72 -8.12
CA GLN A 75 11.64 -2.83 -8.18
C GLN A 75 12.25 -3.05 -6.80
N MET A 76 11.76 -2.33 -5.79
CA MET A 76 12.26 -2.43 -4.43
C MET A 76 12.07 -3.85 -3.89
N PHE A 77 10.86 -4.41 -3.99
CA PHE A 77 10.60 -5.75 -3.47
C PHE A 77 11.18 -6.86 -4.34
N ASN A 78 11.20 -6.71 -5.66
CA ASN A 78 11.77 -7.70 -6.57
C ASN A 78 13.30 -7.82 -6.45
N ALA A 79 13.98 -6.79 -5.92
CA ALA A 79 15.40 -6.85 -5.60
C ALA A 79 15.71 -7.75 -4.38
N HIS A 80 14.69 -8.19 -3.62
CA HIS A 80 14.86 -9.01 -2.42
C HIS A 80 14.43 -10.46 -2.66
N PRO A 81 15.38 -11.42 -2.74
CA PRO A 81 15.04 -12.83 -2.97
C PRO A 81 14.26 -13.46 -1.80
N ASP A 82 14.32 -12.85 -0.62
CA ASP A 82 13.56 -13.24 0.57
C ASP A 82 12.05 -12.90 0.46
N LEU A 83 11.60 -12.25 -0.63
CA LEU A 83 10.20 -11.91 -0.89
C LEU A 83 9.70 -12.60 -2.17
N PRO A 84 9.61 -13.95 -2.20
CA PRO A 84 9.32 -14.69 -3.44
C PRO A 84 7.85 -14.66 -3.86
N HIS A 85 6.94 -14.19 -2.99
CA HIS A 85 5.50 -14.26 -3.22
C HIS A 85 4.95 -12.87 -3.57
N GLN A 86 5.05 -12.48 -4.83
CA GLN A 86 4.58 -11.17 -5.27
C GLN A 86 3.58 -11.29 -6.43
N LYS A 87 2.50 -10.53 -6.36
CA LYS A 87 1.48 -10.43 -7.41
C LYS A 87 1.10 -8.97 -7.65
N TRP A 88 1.29 -8.51 -8.88
CA TRP A 88 1.17 -7.10 -9.26
C TRP A 88 0.09 -6.92 -10.33
N PHE A 89 -1.10 -6.47 -9.92
CA PHE A 89 -2.28 -6.34 -10.77
C PHE A 89 -2.32 -4.99 -11.48
N SER A 90 -2.62 -5.01 -12.78
CA SER A 90 -2.86 -3.79 -13.57
C SER A 90 -3.66 -4.10 -14.83
N CYS A 91 -4.30 -3.09 -15.42
CA CYS A 91 -4.84 -3.16 -16.77
C CYS A 91 -3.79 -2.98 -17.87
N CYS A 92 -2.59 -2.54 -17.48
CA CYS A 92 -1.56 -2.12 -18.42
C CYS A 92 -0.37 -3.06 -18.33
N SER A 93 0.17 -3.46 -19.49
CA SER A 93 1.44 -4.20 -19.58
C SER A 93 2.60 -3.25 -19.25
N PRO A 94 3.44 -3.55 -18.24
CA PRO A 94 4.68 -2.79 -17.99
C PRO A 94 5.55 -2.60 -19.23
N LYS A 95 5.71 -3.65 -20.05
CA LYS A 95 6.48 -3.61 -21.29
C LYS A 95 5.87 -2.65 -22.30
N ARG A 96 4.56 -2.72 -22.50
CA ARG A 96 3.84 -1.79 -23.39
C ARG A 96 3.99 -0.34 -22.89
N LEU A 97 3.76 -0.09 -21.61
CA LEU A 97 3.90 1.24 -21.01
C LEU A 97 5.32 1.80 -21.17
N ALA A 98 6.33 0.96 -20.97
CA ALA A 98 7.72 1.33 -21.18
C ALA A 98 8.03 1.71 -22.64
N GLN A 99 7.45 0.99 -23.60
CA GLN A 99 7.61 1.25 -25.03
C GLN A 99 6.89 2.53 -25.49
N GLU A 100 5.64 2.71 -25.07
CA GLU A 100 4.79 3.88 -25.41
C GLU A 100 5.33 5.16 -24.77
N HIS A 101 5.64 5.14 -23.47
CA HIS A 101 5.96 6.35 -22.69
C HIS A 101 7.46 6.57 -22.45
N LYS A 102 8.31 5.66 -22.91
CA LYS A 102 9.79 5.65 -22.79
C LYS A 102 10.33 5.48 -21.38
N LYS A 103 9.82 6.22 -20.40
CA LYS A 103 10.23 6.10 -19.01
C LYS A 103 9.16 6.56 -18.04
N TYR A 104 9.13 5.92 -16.88
CA TYR A 104 8.48 6.39 -15.66
C TYR A 104 9.55 6.80 -14.66
N VAL A 105 9.28 7.87 -13.92
CA VAL A 105 10.21 8.46 -12.96
C VAL A 105 9.51 8.74 -11.64
N HIS A 106 10.22 8.52 -10.54
CA HIS A 106 9.76 8.80 -9.18
C HIS A 106 10.69 9.81 -8.50
N GLY A 107 10.15 10.60 -7.58
CA GLY A 107 10.83 11.65 -6.84
C GLY A 107 10.33 13.04 -7.20
N SER A 108 10.62 14.00 -6.31
CA SER A 108 10.07 15.35 -6.29
C SER A 108 10.03 16.03 -7.66
N ALA A 109 8.85 16.51 -8.04
CA ALA A 109 8.67 17.36 -9.22
C ALA A 109 9.33 18.75 -9.08
N THR A 110 9.53 19.24 -7.85
CA THR A 110 10.09 20.58 -7.56
C THR A 110 11.60 20.59 -7.30
N GLY A 111 12.21 19.40 -7.16
CA GLY A 111 13.66 19.22 -7.06
C GLY A 111 14.39 19.30 -8.40
N ASN A 112 15.71 19.05 -8.41
CA ASN A 112 16.41 18.96 -9.68
C ASN A 112 15.89 17.76 -10.48
N ALA A 113 15.55 17.95 -11.75
CA ALA A 113 15.07 16.87 -12.62
C ALA A 113 16.05 15.67 -12.72
N LYS A 114 17.32 15.87 -12.37
CA LYS A 114 18.36 14.84 -12.31
C LYS A 114 18.27 13.93 -11.07
N ASP A 115 17.57 14.37 -10.04
CA ASP A 115 17.39 13.62 -8.78
C ASP A 115 16.22 12.63 -8.88
N ARG A 116 15.38 12.75 -9.93
CA ARG A 116 14.27 11.83 -10.19
C ARG A 116 14.82 10.49 -10.68
N ARG A 117 14.50 9.43 -9.96
CA ARG A 117 14.91 8.06 -10.28
C ARG A 117 14.05 7.53 -11.42
N ILE A 118 14.68 6.89 -12.41
CA ILE A 118 13.94 6.08 -13.40
C ILE A 118 13.51 4.77 -12.72
N VAL A 119 12.21 4.50 -12.74
CA VAL A 119 11.59 3.34 -12.07
C VAL A 119 11.00 2.35 -13.06
N MET A 120 10.83 2.75 -14.33
CA MET A 120 10.53 1.83 -15.42
C MET A 120 10.97 2.45 -16.74
N ASN A 121 11.57 1.65 -17.61
CA ASN A 121 11.85 1.95 -19.01
C ASN A 121 11.99 0.62 -19.76
N GLU A 122 12.23 0.66 -21.08
CA GLU A 122 12.28 -0.56 -21.90
C GLU A 122 13.39 -1.54 -21.46
N ALA A 123 14.50 -1.05 -20.90
CA ALA A 123 15.59 -1.89 -20.41
C ALA A 123 15.31 -2.50 -19.02
N MET A 124 14.35 -1.95 -18.27
CA MET A 124 13.93 -2.44 -16.95
C MET A 124 12.68 -3.31 -17.01
N ALA A 125 11.92 -3.24 -18.10
CA ALA A 125 10.72 -4.04 -18.28
C ALA A 125 11.11 -5.53 -18.35
N PRO A 126 10.42 -6.42 -17.60
CA PRO A 126 10.74 -7.84 -17.66
C PRO A 126 10.37 -8.43 -19.02
N ASP A 127 11.18 -9.35 -19.51
CA ASP A 127 10.88 -10.10 -20.73
C ASP A 127 9.64 -10.98 -20.55
N ASP A 128 9.54 -11.62 -19.38
CA ASP A 128 8.37 -12.39 -18.95
C ASP A 128 7.68 -11.68 -17.77
N GLU A 129 6.64 -10.92 -18.09
CA GLU A 129 5.83 -10.17 -17.13
C GLU A 129 5.15 -11.10 -16.10
N VAL A 130 4.76 -12.31 -16.51
CA VAL A 130 4.06 -13.26 -15.63
C VAL A 130 5.02 -13.85 -14.60
N ALA A 131 6.23 -14.22 -15.03
CA ALA A 131 7.30 -14.69 -14.16
C ALA A 131 7.78 -13.60 -13.19
N ALA A 132 7.77 -12.34 -13.62
CA ALA A 132 8.04 -11.17 -12.79
C ALA A 132 6.91 -10.81 -11.80
N GLY A 133 5.82 -11.59 -11.78
CA GLY A 133 4.71 -11.45 -10.84
C GLY A 133 3.57 -10.56 -11.33
N PHE A 134 3.64 -9.98 -12.54
CA PHE A 134 2.56 -9.15 -13.06
C PHE A 134 1.34 -9.98 -13.46
N ARG A 135 0.16 -9.40 -13.23
CA ARG A 135 -1.16 -9.93 -13.56
C ARG A 135 -1.89 -8.86 -14.34
N ILE A 136 -1.78 -8.95 -15.66
CA ILE A 136 -2.42 -8.00 -16.59
C ILE A 136 -3.85 -8.48 -16.81
N VAL A 137 -4.81 -7.66 -16.40
CA VAL A 137 -6.23 -8.02 -16.33
C VAL A 137 -7.07 -6.96 -17.01
N GLU A 138 -8.11 -7.39 -17.73
CA GLU A 138 -9.08 -6.49 -18.33
C GLU A 138 -9.67 -5.50 -17.29
N PRO A 139 -9.86 -4.22 -17.65
CA PRO A 139 -10.41 -3.17 -16.77
C PRO A 139 -11.58 -3.61 -15.89
N LYS A 140 -12.62 -4.20 -16.51
CA LYS A 140 -13.84 -4.66 -15.83
C LYS A 140 -13.62 -5.80 -14.84
N GLU A 141 -12.53 -6.56 -14.97
CA GLU A 141 -12.22 -7.71 -14.12
C GLU A 141 -11.20 -7.38 -13.03
N LEU A 142 -10.43 -6.29 -13.16
CA LEU A 142 -9.28 -5.97 -12.30
C LEU A 142 -9.63 -6.03 -10.81
N LEU A 143 -10.68 -5.32 -10.39
CA LEU A 143 -11.12 -5.27 -8.99
C LEU A 143 -11.49 -6.66 -8.46
N SER A 144 -12.29 -7.41 -9.23
CA SER A 144 -12.75 -8.75 -8.83
C SER A 144 -11.60 -9.76 -8.73
N ARG A 145 -10.66 -9.73 -9.68
CA ARG A 145 -9.49 -10.61 -9.72
C ARG A 145 -8.52 -10.28 -8.59
N PHE A 146 -8.32 -9.00 -8.32
CA PHE A 146 -7.51 -8.52 -7.19
C PHE A 146 -8.08 -9.03 -5.87
N LEU A 147 -9.38 -8.80 -5.59
CA LEU A 147 -10.01 -9.22 -4.34
C LEU A 147 -10.03 -10.75 -4.16
N SER A 148 -10.35 -11.50 -5.23
CA SER A 148 -10.31 -12.97 -5.20
C SER A 148 -8.92 -13.47 -4.85
N THR A 149 -7.90 -12.91 -5.50
CA THR A 149 -6.51 -13.31 -5.26
C THR A 149 -6.04 -12.91 -3.87
N LEU A 150 -6.40 -11.71 -3.39
CA LEU A 150 -6.08 -11.26 -2.04
C LEU A 150 -6.67 -12.21 -1.01
N LYS A 151 -7.93 -12.63 -1.17
CA LYS A 151 -8.58 -13.61 -0.30
C LYS A 151 -7.83 -14.95 -0.28
N GLU A 152 -7.38 -15.43 -1.43
CA GLU A 152 -6.59 -16.66 -1.53
C GLU A 152 -5.22 -16.54 -0.83
N GLU A 153 -4.53 -15.42 -1.04
CA GLU A 153 -3.23 -15.15 -0.42
C GLU A 153 -3.34 -14.99 1.09
N ILE A 154 -4.37 -14.31 1.59
CA ILE A 154 -4.67 -14.18 3.03
C ILE A 154 -4.94 -15.56 3.65
N ASN A 155 -5.74 -16.41 2.99
CA ASN A 155 -5.99 -17.78 3.49
C ASN A 155 -4.74 -18.65 3.46
N THR A 156 -3.83 -18.42 2.51
CA THR A 156 -2.56 -19.12 2.45
C THR A 156 -1.64 -18.63 3.57
N ALA A 157 -1.56 -17.31 3.77
CA ALA A 157 -0.78 -16.67 4.82
C ALA A 157 -1.15 -17.19 6.22
N ALA A 158 -2.45 -17.34 6.50
CA ALA A 158 -2.95 -17.93 7.75
C ALA A 158 -2.43 -19.37 7.97
N LYS A 159 -2.40 -20.19 6.92
CA LYS A 159 -1.91 -21.58 7.00
C LYS A 159 -0.40 -21.66 7.20
N THR A 160 0.35 -20.71 6.65
CA THR A 160 1.81 -20.72 6.63
C THR A 160 2.45 -19.80 7.66
N GLY A 161 1.65 -19.07 8.44
CA GLY A 161 2.13 -18.08 9.42
C GLY A 161 2.89 -16.91 8.76
N GLN A 162 2.52 -16.53 7.54
CA GLN A 162 3.17 -15.43 6.80
C GLN A 162 2.41 -14.11 7.00
N ALA A 163 3.12 -12.99 6.91
CA ALA A 163 2.51 -11.67 6.81
C ALA A 163 2.09 -11.35 5.37
N VAL A 164 1.15 -10.43 5.22
CA VAL A 164 0.67 -9.93 3.92
C VAL A 164 0.91 -8.43 3.82
N VAL A 165 1.39 -7.96 2.67
CA VAL A 165 1.48 -6.54 2.34
C VAL A 165 0.60 -6.29 1.13
N VAL A 166 -0.35 -5.37 1.27
CA VAL A 166 -1.23 -4.95 0.17
C VAL A 166 -0.90 -3.53 -0.21
N LEU A 167 -0.70 -3.30 -1.51
CA LEU A 167 -0.46 -1.97 -2.05
C LEU A 167 -1.57 -1.59 -3.04
N VAL A 168 -2.13 -0.40 -2.89
CA VAL A 168 -3.22 0.09 -3.74
C VAL A 168 -2.81 1.45 -4.30
N PHE A 169 -2.78 1.55 -5.62
CA PHE A 169 -2.41 2.76 -6.37
C PHE A 169 -3.59 3.17 -7.23
N GLY A 170 -4.07 4.40 -7.08
CA GLY A 170 -5.18 4.93 -7.88
C GLY A 170 -5.81 6.17 -7.26
N HIS A 171 -6.75 6.77 -7.97
CA HIS A 171 -7.47 7.93 -7.46
C HIS A 171 -8.44 7.54 -6.34
N GLY A 172 -8.46 8.34 -5.28
CA GLY A 172 -9.46 8.25 -4.22
C GLY A 172 -10.74 9.00 -4.59
N GLU A 173 -11.88 8.54 -4.11
CA GLU A 173 -13.15 9.27 -4.13
C GLU A 173 -13.32 9.99 -2.79
N GLU A 174 -13.47 11.32 -2.84
CA GLU A 174 -13.54 12.20 -1.66
C GLU A 174 -14.63 11.77 -0.66
N ASP A 175 -15.85 11.49 -1.14
CA ASP A 175 -17.01 11.25 -0.28
C ASP A 175 -16.95 9.93 0.49
N THR A 176 -16.43 8.87 -0.14
CA THR A 176 -16.44 7.51 0.43
C THR A 176 -15.06 7.00 0.81
N SER A 177 -14.00 7.74 0.48
CA SER A 177 -12.62 7.30 0.58
C SER A 177 -12.32 6.02 -0.21
N SER A 178 -13.18 5.62 -1.15
CA SER A 178 -12.95 4.46 -2.01
C SER A 178 -11.87 4.75 -3.05
N VAL A 179 -11.26 3.72 -3.63
CA VAL A 179 -10.25 3.87 -4.69
C VAL A 179 -10.78 3.34 -6.01
N TYR A 180 -10.65 4.10 -7.11
CA TYR A 180 -11.02 3.64 -8.44
C TYR A 180 -10.05 2.56 -8.94
N ILE A 181 -10.58 1.40 -9.33
CA ILE A 181 -9.79 0.24 -9.78
C ILE A 181 -10.23 -0.22 -11.18
N GLY A 182 -9.40 0.06 -12.17
CA GLY A 182 -9.62 -0.32 -13.57
C GLY A 182 -10.43 0.71 -14.34
N CYS A 183 -10.73 1.87 -13.77
CA CYS A 183 -11.46 2.96 -14.42
C CYS A 183 -10.88 4.32 -14.07
N ALA A 184 -11.23 5.31 -14.87
CA ALA A 184 -11.08 6.72 -14.51
C ALA A 184 -12.02 7.10 -13.36
N GLU A 185 -11.79 8.29 -12.78
CA GLU A 185 -12.68 8.91 -11.80
C GLU A 185 -14.13 8.96 -12.29
N LYS A 186 -15.08 8.88 -11.35
CA LYS A 186 -16.53 8.73 -11.60
C LYS A 186 -16.93 7.43 -12.30
N GLY A 187 -16.00 6.48 -12.43
CA GLY A 187 -16.28 5.13 -12.86
C GLY A 187 -17.03 4.30 -11.80
N HIS A 188 -17.37 3.06 -12.17
CA HIS A 188 -18.21 2.19 -11.34
C HIS A 188 -17.45 1.18 -10.48
N TRP A 189 -16.13 1.06 -10.66
CA TRP A 189 -15.32 0.04 -9.99
C TRP A 189 -14.52 0.67 -8.86
N LEU A 190 -15.11 0.64 -7.67
CA LEU A 190 -14.58 1.26 -6.47
C LEU A 190 -14.19 0.19 -5.45
N LEU A 191 -12.92 0.16 -5.07
CA LEU A 191 -12.46 -0.57 -3.90
C LEU A 191 -12.82 0.24 -2.65
N ASN A 192 -13.78 -0.26 -1.88
CA ASN A 192 -14.16 0.33 -0.60
C ASN A 192 -13.67 -0.51 0.59
N GLN A 193 -13.78 0.06 1.79
CA GLN A 193 -13.34 -0.58 3.03
C GLN A 193 -14.06 -1.89 3.31
N ALA A 194 -15.38 -1.97 3.09
CA ALA A 194 -16.15 -3.18 3.33
C ALA A 194 -15.68 -4.36 2.46
N MET A 195 -15.30 -4.09 1.21
CA MET A 195 -14.73 -5.10 0.31
C MET A 195 -13.39 -5.62 0.80
N LEU A 196 -12.46 -4.75 1.23
CA LEU A 196 -11.20 -5.21 1.83
C LEU A 196 -11.44 -5.99 3.12
N VAL A 197 -12.27 -5.49 4.04
CA VAL A 197 -12.59 -6.18 5.30
C VAL A 197 -13.16 -7.58 5.03
N SER A 198 -13.95 -7.76 3.97
CA SER A 198 -14.52 -9.07 3.61
C SER A 198 -13.50 -10.13 3.17
N VAL A 199 -12.27 -9.72 2.82
CA VAL A 199 -11.20 -10.63 2.35
C VAL A 199 -10.04 -10.77 3.33
N LEU A 200 -9.93 -9.87 4.31
CA LEU A 200 -8.89 -9.92 5.35
C LEU A 200 -9.25 -10.92 6.47
N ARG A 201 -8.24 -11.28 7.26
CA ARG A 201 -8.39 -12.15 8.43
C ARG A 201 -7.65 -11.58 9.64
N GLU A 202 -8.22 -11.77 10.81
CA GLU A 202 -7.70 -11.26 12.09
C GLU A 202 -6.42 -11.95 12.54
N ASP A 203 -6.24 -13.22 12.17
CA ASP A 203 -5.07 -14.05 12.49
C ASP A 203 -3.88 -13.83 11.55
N VAL A 204 -4.00 -12.93 10.56
CA VAL A 204 -2.96 -12.64 9.57
C VAL A 204 -2.45 -11.20 9.72
N PRO A 205 -1.17 -10.99 10.08
CA PRO A 205 -0.57 -9.67 10.05
C PRO A 205 -0.63 -9.10 8.63
N THR A 206 -1.37 -8.02 8.42
CA THR A 206 -1.54 -7.41 7.10
C THR A 206 -1.19 -5.93 7.13
N THR A 207 -0.27 -5.48 6.29
CA THR A 207 0.06 -4.06 6.13
C THR A 207 -0.60 -3.54 4.85
N LEU A 208 -1.30 -2.41 4.93
CA LEU A 208 -1.96 -1.77 3.80
C LEU A 208 -1.23 -0.45 3.46
N ILE A 209 -0.81 -0.31 2.20
CA ILE A 209 -0.13 0.89 1.70
C ILE A 209 -0.98 1.46 0.57
N PHE A 210 -1.45 2.69 0.75
CA PHE A 210 -2.25 3.42 -0.24
C PHE A 210 -1.46 4.60 -0.77
N THR A 211 -1.24 4.62 -2.08
CA THR A 211 -0.80 5.81 -2.80
C THR A 211 -2.02 6.35 -3.54
N SER A 212 -2.87 7.09 -2.84
CA SER A 212 -4.05 7.76 -3.40
C SER A 212 -4.26 9.11 -2.73
N CYS A 213 -4.85 10.07 -3.45
CA CYS A 213 -5.43 11.26 -2.83
C CYS A 213 -6.50 10.85 -1.81
N TYR A 214 -6.67 11.62 -0.73
CA TYR A 214 -7.67 11.36 0.32
C TYR A 214 -7.54 9.99 1.03
N SER A 215 -6.40 9.31 0.88
CA SER A 215 -6.14 8.01 1.52
C SER A 215 -6.19 8.09 3.05
N GLY A 216 -6.07 9.29 3.65
CA GLY A 216 -6.32 9.52 5.08
C GLY A 216 -7.69 9.03 5.57
N GLY A 217 -8.70 8.90 4.70
CA GLY A 217 -9.97 8.26 5.05
C GLY A 217 -9.85 6.77 5.44
N TRP A 218 -8.78 6.08 5.01
CA TRP A 218 -8.46 4.71 5.44
C TRP A 218 -7.72 4.66 6.78
N LEU A 219 -7.04 5.74 7.17
CA LEU A 219 -6.41 5.89 8.49
C LEU A 219 -7.43 6.14 9.60
N MET A 220 -8.66 6.54 9.26
CA MET A 220 -9.55 7.21 10.21
C MET A 220 -10.99 6.70 10.15
N LYS A 221 -11.23 5.53 10.78
CA LYS A 221 -12.27 5.35 11.82
C LYS A 221 -11.84 4.26 12.80
N PRO A 222 -11.42 4.57 14.04
CA PRO A 222 -11.48 3.57 15.10
C PRO A 222 -12.91 3.05 15.18
N ASN A 223 -13.05 1.75 15.35
CA ASN A 223 -14.33 1.06 15.44
C ASN A 223 -15.13 1.59 16.63
N ALA A 224 -15.96 2.61 16.41
CA ALA A 224 -16.87 3.17 17.42
C ALA A 224 -18.14 2.31 17.53
N ASN A 225 -17.97 1.01 17.77
CA ASN A 225 -19.06 0.14 18.19
C ASN A 225 -19.42 0.48 19.64
N GLU A 226 -20.72 0.54 19.97
CA GLU A 226 -21.25 0.90 21.30
C GLU A 226 -20.81 -0.05 22.43
N ASN A 227 -20.16 -1.18 22.11
CA ASN A 227 -19.71 -2.20 23.05
C ASN A 227 -18.17 -2.34 23.07
N PHE A 228 -17.50 -1.35 23.65
CA PHE A 228 -16.04 -1.20 23.86
C PHE A 228 -15.31 -2.33 24.65
N LEU A 229 -15.89 -3.53 24.79
CA LEU A 229 -15.24 -4.70 25.40
C LEU A 229 -14.52 -5.60 24.39
N VAL A 230 -14.65 -5.32 23.09
CA VAL A 230 -13.96 -6.05 22.03
C VAL A 230 -12.83 -5.16 21.49
N LYS A 231 -11.58 -5.59 21.72
CA LYS A 231 -10.36 -5.03 21.09
C LYS A 231 -10.61 -4.77 19.59
N PRO A 232 -10.23 -3.62 19.01
CA PRO A 232 -10.02 -3.52 17.56
C PRO A 232 -9.28 -4.74 17.00
N LEU A 233 -9.95 -5.43 16.08
CA LEU A 233 -9.60 -6.75 15.52
C LEU A 233 -8.58 -6.69 14.38
N PHE A 234 -7.74 -5.65 14.33
CA PHE A 234 -6.83 -5.43 13.20
C PHE A 234 -5.38 -5.31 13.67
N ASN A 235 -4.54 -6.28 13.29
CA ASN A 235 -3.08 -6.15 13.33
C ASN A 235 -2.61 -5.58 11.97
N HIS A 236 -3.07 -4.36 11.66
CA HIS A 236 -2.83 -3.73 10.37
C HIS A 236 -2.19 -2.35 10.52
N ASN A 237 -1.10 -2.12 9.78
CA ASN A 237 -0.48 -0.80 9.64
C ASN A 237 -0.94 -0.18 8.32
N PHE A 238 -1.40 1.07 8.37
CA PHE A 238 -1.85 1.83 7.22
C PHE A 238 -0.85 2.94 6.91
N PHE A 239 -0.43 3.04 5.65
CA PHE A 239 0.37 4.16 5.16
C PHE A 239 -0.36 4.81 4.00
N THR A 240 -0.56 6.12 4.07
CA THR A 240 -1.33 6.90 3.11
C THR A 240 -0.43 7.99 2.54
N ALA A 241 -0.57 8.28 1.25
CA ALA A 241 0.23 9.31 0.59
C ALA A 241 -0.31 10.74 0.82
N ALA A 242 -1.52 10.87 1.38
CA ALA A 242 -2.14 12.14 1.72
C ALA A 242 -3.06 12.03 2.94
N ASP A 243 -3.31 13.18 3.58
CA ASP A 243 -4.32 13.39 4.62
C ASP A 243 -5.75 13.29 4.03
N LYS A 244 -6.78 13.19 4.86
CA LYS A 244 -8.21 13.11 4.49
C LYS A 244 -8.69 14.29 3.64
N GLU A 245 -8.02 15.44 3.73
CA GLU A 245 -8.42 16.69 3.05
C GLU A 245 -7.46 17.12 1.94
N LEU A 246 -6.43 16.33 1.62
CA LEU A 246 -5.36 16.73 0.68
C LEU A 246 -5.20 15.76 -0.50
N GLU A 247 -4.82 16.33 -1.65
CA GLU A 247 -4.38 15.59 -2.81
C GLU A 247 -2.96 15.03 -2.59
N SER A 248 -2.71 13.81 -3.08
CA SER A 248 -1.37 13.25 -3.12
C SER A 248 -0.62 13.85 -4.31
N LEU A 249 0.53 14.47 -4.04
CA LEU A 249 1.39 15.08 -5.05
C LEU A 249 2.70 14.29 -5.15
N SER A 250 3.09 13.90 -6.37
CA SER A 250 4.40 13.30 -6.69
C SER A 250 5.38 14.32 -7.26
#